data_AF-A0A816EJ47-F1
#
_entry.id   AF-A0A816EJ47-F1
#
_cell.length_a   1.000
_cell.length_b   1.000
_cell.length_c   1.000
_cell.angle_alpha   90.00
_cell.angle_beta   90.00
_cell.angle_gamma   90.00
#
_symmetry.space_group_name_H-M   'P 1'
#
loop_
_entity.id
_entity.type
_entity.pdbx_description
1 polymer ?
#
loop_
_entity_poly.entity_id
_entity_poly.type
_entity_poly.pdbx_seq_one_letter_code
_entity_poly.pdbx_strand_id
1 'polypeptide(L)'
;MINNKDNASILQTFCDLSATKKVEDFYNHTDGPRFNTVEKFYYNQHTQQTYDFAMSKMKNYENMNKLVLDPWDALELGGSFVDDSDPDTELDQI
;
A
#
# COMPACT_ATOMS: atom_id res chain seq x y z
N MET A 1 0.19 15.59 -21.04
CA MET A 1 -0.72 14.72 -21.81
C MET A 1 -0.31 13.28 -21.51
N ILE A 2 -0.95 12.67 -20.51
CA ILE A 2 -0.67 11.28 -20.12
C ILE A 2 -1.35 10.38 -21.17
N ASN A 3 -0.61 9.42 -21.71
CA ASN A 3 -1.04 8.61 -22.84
C ASN A 3 -2.24 7.71 -22.50
N ASN A 4 -3.33 7.91 -23.21
CA ASN A 4 -4.62 7.25 -23.00
C ASN A 4 -4.64 5.73 -23.35
N LYS A 5 -3.49 5.14 -23.69
CA LYS A 5 -3.35 3.70 -24.01
C LYS A 5 -3.00 2.84 -22.79
N ASP A 6 -2.35 3.41 -21.78
CA ASP A 6 -1.91 2.68 -20.59
C ASP A 6 -3.07 2.49 -19.60
N ASN A 7 -4.02 3.44 -19.56
CA ASN A 7 -5.19 3.38 -18.70
C ASN A 7 -6.12 2.19 -19.02
N ALA A 8 -6.24 1.79 -20.29
CA ALA A 8 -7.09 0.66 -20.68
C ALA A 8 -6.54 -0.68 -20.15
N SER A 9 -5.21 -0.82 -20.11
CA SER A 9 -4.54 -2.01 -19.54
C SER A 9 -4.72 -2.06 -18.04
N ILE A 10 -4.54 -0.94 -17.35
CA ILE A 10 -4.69 -0.84 -15.89
C ILE A 10 -6.14 -1.15 -15.49
N LEU A 11 -7.12 -0.52 -16.14
CA LEU A 11 -8.54 -0.74 -15.88
C LEU A 11 -8.95 -2.20 -16.09
N GLN A 12 -8.39 -2.87 -17.10
CA GLN A 12 -8.65 -4.28 -17.34
C GLN A 12 -8.07 -5.16 -16.20
N THR A 13 -6.83 -4.90 -15.78
CA THR A 13 -6.21 -5.59 -14.64
C THR A 13 -7.01 -5.43 -13.35
N PHE A 14 -7.49 -4.22 -13.05
CA PHE A 14 -8.36 -3.97 -11.89
C PHE A 14 -9.69 -4.74 -11.98
N CYS A 15 -10.33 -4.74 -13.15
CA CYS A 15 -11.56 -5.52 -13.37
C CYS A 15 -11.33 -7.02 -13.16
N ASP A 16 -10.23 -7.56 -13.68
CA ASP A 16 -9.91 -8.99 -13.62
C ASP A 16 -9.56 -9.45 -12.20
N LEU A 17 -8.88 -8.61 -11.40
CA LEU A 17 -8.64 -8.86 -9.96
C LEU A 17 -9.95 -8.92 -9.16
N SER A 18 -10.87 -7.98 -9.41
CA SER A 18 -12.15 -7.92 -8.69
C SER A 18 -13.13 -9.04 -9.08
N ALA A 19 -13.03 -9.56 -10.31
CA ALA A 19 -14.00 -10.51 -10.86
C ALA A 19 -13.67 -11.98 -10.53
N THR A 20 -12.44 -12.29 -10.14
CA THR A 20 -11.96 -13.68 -9.97
C THR A 20 -11.88 -14.13 -8.52
N LYS A 21 -11.72 -13.20 -7.57
CA LYS A 21 -11.57 -13.50 -6.15
C LYS A 21 -12.94 -13.56 -5.46
N LYS A 22 -13.20 -14.62 -4.69
CA LYS A 22 -14.42 -14.69 -3.88
C LYS A 22 -14.29 -13.83 -2.63
N VAL A 23 -15.42 -13.31 -2.15
CA VAL A 23 -15.49 -12.47 -0.94
C VAL A 23 -14.85 -13.16 0.27
N GLU A 24 -15.03 -14.47 0.38
CA GLU A 24 -14.46 -15.32 1.45
C GLU A 24 -12.93 -15.46 1.42
N ASP A 25 -12.28 -15.15 0.29
CA ASP A 25 -10.83 -15.27 0.12
C ASP A 25 -10.08 -13.96 0.42
N PHE A 26 -10.78 -12.85 0.66
CA PHE A 26 -10.19 -11.56 1.04
C PHE A 26 -9.67 -11.60 2.48
N TYR A 27 -8.63 -10.81 2.77
CA TYR A 27 -7.99 -10.74 4.09
C TYR A 27 -7.46 -12.09 4.61
N ASN A 28 -7.02 -12.97 3.70
CA ASN A 28 -6.40 -14.24 4.07
C ASN A 28 -4.98 -14.01 4.64
N HIS A 29 -4.76 -14.45 5.88
CA HIS A 29 -3.48 -14.35 6.59
C HIS A 29 -2.91 -15.72 6.98
N THR A 30 -3.33 -16.81 6.34
CA THR A 30 -2.83 -18.16 6.65
C THR A 30 -1.98 -18.76 5.53
N ASP A 31 -2.24 -18.37 4.28
CA ASP A 31 -1.51 -18.82 3.11
C ASP A 31 -1.64 -17.80 1.96
N GLY A 32 -1.12 -18.16 0.80
CA GLY A 32 -1.19 -17.34 -0.42
C GLY A 32 0.15 -16.71 -0.82
N PRO A 33 0.19 -16.09 -2.01
CA PRO A 33 1.43 -15.58 -2.59
C PRO A 33 2.09 -14.47 -1.76
N ARG A 34 1.29 -13.63 -1.09
CA ARG A 34 1.79 -12.49 -0.28
C ARG A 34 2.00 -12.81 1.21
N PHE A 35 1.67 -14.03 1.67
CA PHE A 35 1.66 -14.40 3.09
C PHE A 35 2.96 -14.04 3.82
N ASN A 36 4.12 -14.46 3.27
CA ASN A 36 5.42 -14.21 3.91
C ASN A 36 5.76 -12.71 4.03
N THR A 37 5.34 -11.90 3.06
CA THR A 37 5.57 -10.44 3.07
C THR A 37 4.74 -9.80 4.18
N VAL A 38 3.45 -10.14 4.24
CA VAL A 38 2.50 -9.64 5.25
C VAL A 38 2.91 -10.10 6.65
N GLU A 39 3.28 -11.38 6.82
CA GLU A 39 3.75 -11.91 8.10
C GLU A 39 4.98 -11.16 8.59
N LYS A 40 5.98 -10.96 7.72
CA LYS A 40 7.19 -10.20 8.06
C LYS A 40 6.90 -8.74 8.38
N PHE A 41 5.98 -8.11 7.66
CA PHE A 41 5.53 -6.75 7.93
C PHE A 41 4.98 -6.64 9.35
N TYR A 42 3.99 -7.45 9.70
CA TYR A 42 3.37 -7.43 11.03
C TYR A 42 4.30 -7.89 12.14
N TYR A 43 5.17 -8.87 11.89
CA TYR A 43 6.21 -9.26 12.85
C TYR A 43 7.11 -8.07 13.22
N ASN A 44 7.61 -7.35 12.21
CA ASN A 44 8.46 -6.18 12.43
C ASN A 44 7.68 -5.06 13.12
N GLN A 45 6.45 -4.81 12.67
CA GLN A 45 5.59 -3.80 13.25
C GLN A 45 5.37 -4.06 14.75
N HIS A 46 4.89 -5.25 15.12
CA HIS A 46 4.61 -5.61 16.50
C HIS A 46 5.87 -5.68 17.37
N THR A 47 7.03 -6.00 16.79
CA THR A 47 8.31 -6.05 17.52
C THR A 47 8.88 -4.65 17.78
N GLN A 48 8.70 -3.71 16.86
CA GLN A 48 9.43 -2.43 16.85
C GLN A 48 8.58 -1.21 17.22
N GLN A 49 7.25 -1.30 17.13
CA GLN A 49 6.36 -0.19 17.49
C GLN A 49 6.22 -0.04 19.02
N THR A 50 7.26 0.53 19.63
CA THR A 50 7.28 0.90 21.05
C THR A 50 6.77 2.34 21.26
N TYR A 51 6.49 2.70 22.51
CA TYR A 51 6.16 4.07 22.88
C TYR A 51 7.25 5.07 22.44
N ASP A 52 8.52 4.76 22.72
CA ASP A 52 9.65 5.62 22.34
C ASP A 52 9.75 5.80 20.82
N PHE A 53 9.50 4.74 20.06
CA PHE A 53 9.44 4.81 18.60
C PHE A 53 8.31 5.73 18.13
N ALA A 54 7.09 5.55 18.66
CA ALA A 54 5.93 6.36 18.30
C ALA A 54 6.16 7.86 18.63
N MET A 55 6.66 8.16 19.82
CA MET A 55 6.96 9.54 20.23
C MET A 55 8.05 10.17 19.37
N SER A 56 9.09 9.40 19.01
CA SER A 56 10.12 9.84 18.07
C SER A 56 9.54 10.18 16.69
N LYS A 57 8.68 9.33 16.15
CA LYS A 57 8.03 9.59 14.85
C LYS A 57 7.10 10.80 14.90
N MET A 58 6.32 10.96 15.98
CA MET A 58 5.48 12.15 16.17
C MET A 58 6.32 13.43 16.09
N LYS A 59 7.39 13.52 16.88
CA LYS A 59 8.32 14.68 16.84
C LYS A 59 8.96 14.91 15.47
N ASN A 60 9.24 13.84 14.73
CA ASN A 60 9.86 13.93 13.41
C ASN A 60 8.93 14.46 12.31
N TYR A 61 7.61 14.25 12.44
CA TYR A 61 6.62 14.59 11.41
C TYR A 61 5.66 15.73 11.79
N GLU A 62 5.55 16.09 13.08
CA GLU A 62 4.64 17.17 13.55
C GLU A 62 4.87 18.52 12.88
N ASN A 63 6.10 18.80 12.45
CA ASN A 63 6.47 20.08 11.83
C ASN A 63 6.10 20.19 10.34
N MET A 64 5.63 19.10 9.71
CA MET A 64 5.20 19.06 8.30
C MET A 64 6.17 19.70 7.29
N ASN A 65 7.48 19.64 7.55
CA ASN A 65 8.50 20.35 6.79
C ASN A 65 9.34 19.45 5.87
N LYS A 66 8.81 18.27 5.53
CA LYS A 66 9.51 17.27 4.70
C LYS A 66 9.30 17.51 3.21
N LEU A 67 8.08 17.86 2.82
CA LEU A 67 7.68 18.02 1.44
C LEU A 67 6.41 18.88 1.37
N VAL A 68 6.27 19.67 0.30
CA VAL A 68 5.05 20.40 -0.05
C VAL A 68 4.64 19.95 -1.44
N LEU A 69 3.45 19.36 -1.57
CA LEU A 69 2.89 18.84 -2.82
C LEU A 69 1.48 19.35 -3.03
N ASP A 70 1.09 19.51 -4.30
CA ASP A 70 -0.32 19.58 -4.66
C ASP A 70 -0.99 18.20 -4.49
N PRO A 71 -2.31 18.13 -4.28
CA PRO A 71 -3.00 16.86 -4.05
C PRO A 71 -2.78 15.80 -5.13
N TRP A 72 -2.68 16.21 -6.40
CA TRP A 72 -2.42 15.29 -7.51
C TRP A 72 -0.99 14.74 -7.51
N ASP A 73 -0.01 15.58 -7.20
CA ASP A 73 1.39 15.14 -7.06
C ASP A 73 1.54 14.14 -5.90
N ALA A 74 0.74 14.28 -4.84
CA ALA A 74 0.71 13.33 -3.73
C ALA A 74 0.13 11.97 -4.15
N LEU A 75 -0.89 11.95 -5.01
CA LEU A 75 -1.43 10.70 -5.58
C LEU A 75 -0.43 10.04 -6.53
N GLU A 76 0.24 10.82 -7.39
CA GLU A 76 1.31 10.31 -8.26
C GLU A 76 2.47 9.73 -7.45
N LEU A 77 2.84 10.37 -6.33
CA LEU A 77 3.82 9.82 -5.40
C LEU A 77 3.34 8.49 -4.79
N GLY A 78 2.05 8.36 -4.46
CA GLY A 78 1.42 7.12 -4.00
C GLY A 78 1.59 5.96 -4.98
N GLY A 79 1.51 6.24 -6.29
CA GLY A 79 1.75 5.28 -7.37
C GLY A 79 3.16 4.66 -7.40
N SER A 80 4.12 5.20 -6.63
CA SER A 80 5.46 4.62 -6.52
C SER A 80 5.61 3.57 -5.41
N PHE A 81 4.54 3.26 -4.67
CA PHE A 81 4.55 2.35 -3.53
C PHE A 81 3.51 1.24 -3.68
N VAL A 82 3.86 0.04 -3.18
CA VAL A 82 2.94 -1.09 -2.96
C VAL A 82 2.80 -1.29 -1.45
N ASP A 83 1.59 -1.57 -0.96
CA ASP A 83 1.35 -1.82 0.46
C ASP A 83 1.69 -3.28 0.83
N ASP A 84 2.79 -3.48 1.55
CA ASP A 84 3.27 -4.78 2.05
C ASP A 84 2.41 -5.38 3.18
N SER A 85 1.49 -4.61 3.76
CA SER A 85 0.59 -5.07 4.83
C SER A 85 -0.69 -5.71 4.32
N ASP A 86 -1.08 -5.41 3.08
CA ASP A 86 -2.26 -5.95 2.42
C ASP A 86 -1.99 -7.39 1.95
N PRO A 87 -2.85 -8.40 2.19
CA PRO A 87 -2.69 -9.72 1.59
C PRO A 87 -3.28 -9.85 0.17
N ASP A 88 -4.06 -8.86 -0.29
CA ASP A 88 -5.00 -9.02 -1.39
C ASP A 88 -4.53 -8.43 -2.73
N THR A 89 -3.61 -7.46 -2.74
CA THR A 89 -3.20 -6.76 -3.97
C THR A 89 -1.72 -6.38 -4.02
N GLU A 90 -1.04 -6.57 -5.15
CA GLU A 90 0.32 -6.04 -5.40
C GLU A 90 0.29 -4.74 -6.22
N LEU A 91 -0.88 -4.14 -6.39
CA LEU A 91 -1.03 -2.89 -7.12
C LEU A 91 -0.47 -1.71 -6.32
N ASP A 92 -0.12 -0.66 -7.06
CA ASP A 92 0.27 0.62 -6.49
C ASP A 92 -0.94 1.33 -5.82
N GLN A 93 -0.66 2.39 -5.07
CA GLN A 93 -1.63 3.05 -4.18
C GLN A 93 -2.29 4.31 -4.79
N ILE A 94 -2.42 4.35 -6.12
CA ILE A 94 -3.00 5.49 -6.86
C ILE A 94 -4.48 5.31 -7.20
#